data_AF-S7W830-F1
#
_entry.id   AF-S7W830-F1
#
_cell.length_a   1.000
_cell.length_b   1.000
_cell.length_c   1.000
_cell.angle_alpha   90.00
_cell.angle_beta   90.00
_cell.angle_gamma   90.00
#
_symmetry.space_group_name_H-M   'P 1'
#
loop_
_entity.id
_entity.type
_entity.pdbx_description
1 polymer ?
#
loop_
_entity_poly.entity_id
_entity_poly.type
_entity_poly.pdbx_seq_one_letter_code
_entity_poly.pdbx_strand_id
1 'polypeptide(L)'
;MNFSLVFFSVLMKCIRYKITHSDYDCIMKLIPNLNKTDLYDEIIKNPDFLCLIELREETEHRKEIKIIKLDNIDPETGNNIIPALFCEISDIKRLILSNLKFSKLPNQFEEFQELEFLDLSNNKFKEFPQVLFSLPKLKVLYLYNNELVTISSEIVQMNSLETLSIGYCSGLIDICPNLFKLKNLKELDLSFNCLLFKNNDFVTCSAYSDDKVSIENENNDENSNNYTDFASYKSLKKLIIHDNNLSVFLKFFCNFINLEELNISDNLFEEIPHELHSFVNLRILDISCNHIKNLIIRNGMFNNLSKLYLDSNEITELSISDNALQNLKTLNLSCNKFSKTR
;
A
#
# COMPACT_ATOMS: atom_id res chain seq x y z
N MET A 1 18.13 5.45 44.79
CA MET A 1 18.52 4.40 43.82
C MET A 1 19.21 5.10 42.66
N ASN A 2 20.52 4.87 42.49
CA ASN A 2 21.27 5.37 41.35
C ASN A 2 20.87 4.57 40.11
N PHE A 3 20.18 5.20 39.17
CA PHE A 3 20.01 4.64 37.84
C PHE A 3 21.20 5.05 36.99
N SER A 4 22.11 4.09 36.77
CA SER A 4 23.11 4.16 35.70
C SER A 4 22.38 4.08 34.36
N LEU A 5 22.15 5.23 33.72
CA LEU A 5 21.81 5.25 32.29
C LEU A 5 23.06 4.85 31.50
N VAL A 6 23.13 3.58 31.12
CA VAL A 6 24.04 3.13 30.07
C VAL A 6 23.38 3.52 28.74
N PHE A 7 23.80 4.65 28.16
CA PHE A 7 23.52 4.94 26.77
C PHE A 7 24.34 3.96 25.91
N PHE A 8 23.73 2.87 25.45
CA PHE A 8 24.16 2.28 24.18
C PHE A 8 23.62 3.18 23.08
N SER A 9 24.41 4.17 22.67
CA SER A 9 24.20 4.80 21.37
C SER A 9 24.45 3.73 20.31
N VAL A 10 23.39 3.09 19.82
CA VAL A 10 23.47 2.37 18.54
C VAL A 10 23.71 3.46 17.51
N LEU A 11 24.98 3.66 17.16
CA LEU A 11 25.39 4.67 16.21
C LEU A 11 24.85 4.23 14.84
N MET A 12 23.72 4.79 14.42
CA MET A 12 23.23 4.67 13.05
C MET A 12 24.32 5.18 12.11
N LYS A 13 24.98 4.26 11.41
CA LYS A 13 25.93 4.65 10.36
C LYS A 13 25.11 4.92 9.12
N CYS A 14 24.96 6.21 8.81
CA CYS A 14 24.43 6.69 7.54
C CYS A 14 25.62 7.11 6.68
N ILE A 15 25.88 6.38 5.60
CA ILE A 15 26.99 6.65 4.68
C ILE A 15 26.41 6.93 3.30
N ARG A 16 26.92 7.99 2.67
CA ARG A 16 26.55 8.33 1.29
C ARG A 16 27.67 7.95 0.33
N TYR A 17 27.28 7.32 -0.76
CA TYR A 17 28.16 6.92 -1.84
C TYR A 17 27.73 7.63 -3.11
N LYS A 18 28.71 8.22 -3.81
CA LYS A 18 28.53 8.73 -5.16
C LYS A 18 29.29 7.82 -6.09
N ILE A 19 28.60 7.23 -7.04
CA ILE A 19 29.13 6.29 -8.02
C ILE A 19 29.05 6.97 -9.37
N THR A 20 30.19 7.01 -10.07
CA THR A 20 30.28 7.47 -11.46
C THR A 20 31.01 6.44 -12.30
N HIS A 21 30.95 6.55 -13.63
CA HIS A 21 31.71 5.67 -14.52
C HIS A 21 33.23 5.63 -14.23
N SER A 22 33.76 6.72 -13.66
CA SER A 22 35.17 6.90 -13.31
C SER A 22 35.52 6.62 -11.84
N ASP A 23 34.52 6.48 -10.96
CA ASP A 23 34.68 6.26 -9.52
C ASP A 23 33.55 5.36 -9.01
N TYR A 24 33.69 4.06 -9.27
CA TYR A 24 32.70 3.03 -8.92
C TYR A 24 33.22 2.02 -7.88
N ASP A 25 34.47 2.18 -7.41
CA ASP A 25 35.11 1.29 -6.43
C ASP A 25 34.34 1.22 -5.10
N CYS A 26 33.54 2.25 -4.78
CA CYS A 26 32.71 2.23 -3.60
C CYS A 26 31.61 1.16 -3.64
N ILE A 27 31.15 0.73 -4.82
CA ILE A 27 30.21 -0.40 -4.94
C ILE A 27 30.85 -1.70 -4.49
N MET A 28 32.15 -1.89 -4.75
CA MET A 28 32.88 -3.11 -4.35
C MET A 28 32.84 -3.33 -2.83
N LYS A 29 32.67 -2.24 -2.05
CA LYS A 29 32.52 -2.32 -0.59
C LYS A 29 31.13 -2.81 -0.16
N LEU A 30 30.12 -2.65 -1.02
CA LEU A 30 28.73 -3.03 -0.74
C LEU A 30 28.45 -4.49 -1.11
N ILE A 31 29.21 -5.06 -2.05
CA ILE A 31 29.02 -6.43 -2.54
C ILE A 31 30.24 -7.29 -2.17
N PRO A 32 30.14 -8.13 -1.12
CA PRO A 32 31.23 -9.04 -0.79
C PRO A 32 31.39 -10.13 -1.86
N ASN A 33 32.62 -10.31 -2.37
CA ASN A 33 33.03 -11.37 -3.30
C ASN A 33 32.45 -11.32 -4.72
N LEU A 34 32.50 -10.16 -5.41
CA LEU A 34 32.10 -10.11 -6.81
C LEU A 34 33.15 -10.76 -7.73
N ASN A 35 32.86 -11.97 -8.21
CA ASN A 35 33.66 -12.67 -9.23
C ASN A 35 33.23 -12.35 -10.69
N LYS A 36 32.25 -11.46 -10.88
CA LYS A 36 31.67 -11.12 -12.20
C LYS A 36 32.19 -9.76 -12.69
N THR A 37 33.26 -9.75 -13.47
CA THR A 37 33.83 -8.54 -14.09
C THR A 37 32.84 -7.81 -14.99
N ASP A 38 31.93 -8.53 -15.63
CA ASP A 38 31.05 -8.01 -16.68
C ASP A 38 29.89 -7.15 -16.14
N LEU A 39 29.56 -7.24 -14.85
CA LEU A 39 28.47 -6.47 -14.26
C LEU A 39 28.80 -4.97 -14.11
N TYR A 40 30.08 -4.61 -14.09
CA TYR A 40 30.52 -3.21 -14.05
C TYR A 40 30.45 -2.53 -15.41
N ASP A 41 30.34 -3.29 -16.50
CA ASP A 41 30.31 -2.74 -17.86
C ASP A 41 29.15 -1.76 -18.06
N GLU A 42 28.01 -1.99 -17.40
CA GLU A 42 26.84 -1.09 -17.45
C GLU A 42 27.19 0.32 -16.93
N ILE A 43 28.02 0.39 -15.89
CA ILE A 43 28.46 1.63 -15.27
C ILE A 43 29.62 2.25 -16.08
N ILE A 44 30.61 1.44 -16.46
CA ILE A 44 31.84 1.91 -17.12
C ILE A 44 31.55 2.43 -18.53
N LYS A 45 30.65 1.77 -19.28
CA LYS A 45 30.33 2.14 -20.66
C LYS A 45 29.41 3.36 -20.77
N ASN A 46 28.79 3.78 -19.67
CA ASN A 46 27.91 4.94 -19.64
C ASN A 46 28.64 6.17 -19.04
N PRO A 47 29.18 7.09 -19.87
CA PRO A 47 29.96 8.23 -19.37
C PRO A 47 29.13 9.20 -18.51
N ASP A 48 27.82 9.23 -18.70
CA ASP A 48 26.89 10.09 -17.94
C ASP A 48 26.35 9.39 -16.68
N PHE A 49 26.81 8.17 -16.39
CA PHE A 49 26.36 7.40 -15.24
C PHE A 49 26.62 8.17 -13.93
N LEU A 50 25.55 8.39 -13.17
CA LEU A 50 25.62 8.89 -11.81
C LEU A 50 24.61 8.17 -10.93
N CYS A 51 25.09 7.56 -9.85
CA CYS A 51 24.22 7.02 -8.81
C CYS A 51 24.62 7.58 -7.45
N LEU A 52 23.68 8.21 -6.74
CA LEU A 52 23.85 8.68 -5.37
C LEU A 52 23.05 7.78 -4.44
N ILE A 53 23.75 7.10 -3.54
CA ILE A 53 23.18 6.10 -2.63
C ILE A 53 23.38 6.55 -1.20
N GLU A 54 22.36 6.34 -0.37
CA GLU A 54 22.45 6.41 1.08
C GLU A 54 22.27 4.99 1.66
N LEU A 55 23.30 4.53 2.36
CA LEU A 55 23.31 3.28 3.10
C LEU A 55 23.05 3.59 4.57
N ARG A 56 22.09 2.92 5.17
CA ARG A 56 21.84 2.96 6.61
C ARG A 56 21.98 1.56 7.18
N GLU A 57 22.89 1.44 8.13
CA GLU A 57 23.09 0.23 8.93
C GLU A 57 22.80 0.55 10.39
N GLU A 58 21.69 0.00 10.90
CA GLU A 58 21.33 0.09 12.31
C GLU A 58 22.02 -1.00 13.14
N THR A 59 22.09 -2.21 12.58
CA THR A 59 22.67 -3.43 13.15
C THR A 59 23.19 -4.31 12.01
N GLU A 60 24.00 -5.34 12.30
CA GLU A 60 24.49 -6.32 11.31
C GLU A 60 23.37 -7.03 10.52
N HIS A 61 22.11 -6.89 10.94
CA HIS A 61 20.97 -7.56 10.34
C HIS A 61 19.92 -6.61 9.76
N ARG A 62 20.21 -5.30 9.66
CA ARG A 62 19.24 -4.32 9.16
C ARG A 62 19.93 -3.30 8.26
N LYS A 63 20.11 -3.73 7.01
CA LYS A 63 20.69 -2.94 5.91
C LYS A 63 19.56 -2.31 5.09
N GLU A 64 19.57 -0.97 5.02
CA GLU A 64 18.69 -0.19 4.16
C GLU A 64 19.52 0.55 3.11
N ILE A 65 19.10 0.45 1.85
CA ILE A 65 19.65 1.22 0.75
C ILE A 65 18.58 2.14 0.18
N LYS A 66 18.91 3.42 0.07
CA LYS A 66 18.12 4.41 -0.65
C LYS A 66 18.92 4.95 -1.82
N ILE A 67 18.39 4.80 -3.03
CA ILE A 67 18.91 5.54 -4.18
C ILE A 67 18.28 6.93 -4.15
N ILE A 68 19.11 7.95 -3.94
CA ILE A 68 18.68 9.36 -3.87
C ILE A 68 18.55 9.94 -5.28
N LYS A 69 19.48 9.58 -6.15
CA LYS A 69 19.52 10.04 -7.54
C LYS A 69 20.15 8.96 -8.40
N LEU A 70 19.59 8.78 -9.59
CA LEU A 70 20.14 7.94 -10.63
C LEU A 70 20.02 8.65 -11.97
N ASP A 71 21.13 8.73 -12.69
CA ASP A 71 21.21 9.08 -14.09
C ASP A 71 21.80 7.84 -14.81
N ASN A 72 20.94 6.92 -15.21
CA ASN A 72 21.27 5.72 -15.99
C ASN A 72 20.14 5.47 -17.00
N ILE A 73 20.09 6.30 -18.02
CA ILE A 73 18.92 6.45 -18.88
C ILE A 73 18.93 5.40 -20.00
N ASP A 74 17.81 4.70 -20.15
CA ASP A 74 17.50 3.92 -21.35
C ASP A 74 17.28 4.86 -22.54
N PRO A 75 18.09 4.78 -23.62
CA PRO A 75 17.94 5.64 -24.78
C PRO A 75 16.60 5.50 -25.50
N GLU A 76 15.93 4.35 -25.40
CA GLU A 76 14.66 4.10 -26.08
C GLU A 76 13.46 4.68 -25.31
N THR A 77 13.45 4.49 -23.99
CA THR A 77 12.30 4.88 -23.15
C THR A 77 12.48 6.24 -22.47
N GLY A 78 13.72 6.72 -22.32
CA GLY A 78 14.06 7.92 -21.56
C GLY A 78 13.92 7.76 -20.04
N ASN A 79 13.61 6.54 -19.57
CA ASN A 79 13.49 6.19 -18.15
C ASN A 79 14.83 5.71 -17.62
N ASN A 80 15.00 5.73 -16.29
CA ASN A 80 16.19 5.12 -15.71
C ASN A 80 16.09 3.59 -15.75
N ILE A 81 17.24 2.94 -15.87
CA ILE A 81 17.46 1.50 -15.70
C ILE A 81 18.16 1.31 -14.36
N ILE A 82 17.65 0.40 -13.52
CA ILE A 82 18.36 0.00 -12.31
C ILE A 82 19.52 -0.90 -12.72
N PRO A 83 20.78 -0.56 -12.37
CA PRO A 83 21.89 -1.45 -12.65
C PRO A 83 21.71 -2.82 -12.02
N ALA A 84 21.85 -3.87 -12.83
CA ALA A 84 21.66 -5.25 -12.36
C ALA A 84 22.61 -5.60 -11.20
N LEU A 85 23.79 -4.98 -11.19
CA LEU A 85 24.78 -5.08 -10.12
C LEU A 85 24.23 -4.78 -8.72
N PHE A 86 23.25 -3.88 -8.56
CA PHE A 86 22.66 -3.59 -7.25
C PHE A 86 21.85 -4.77 -6.69
N CYS A 87 21.42 -5.69 -7.55
CA CYS A 87 20.69 -6.90 -7.14
C CYS A 87 21.60 -7.93 -6.44
N GLU A 88 22.91 -7.86 -6.67
CA GLU A 88 23.90 -8.74 -6.03
C GLU A 88 24.12 -8.41 -4.54
N ILE A 89 23.60 -7.27 -4.05
CA ILE A 89 23.63 -6.90 -2.63
C ILE A 89 22.51 -7.68 -1.88
N SER A 90 22.71 -8.99 -1.75
CA SER A 90 21.68 -9.96 -1.32
C SER A 90 21.24 -9.86 0.14
N ASP A 91 21.99 -9.16 1.00
CA ASP A 91 21.71 -8.97 2.43
C ASP A 91 20.82 -7.77 2.75
N ILE A 92 20.34 -7.03 1.73
CA ILE A 92 19.46 -5.87 1.92
C ILE A 92 18.08 -6.30 2.39
N LYS A 93 17.57 -5.62 3.42
CA LYS A 93 16.20 -5.80 3.92
C LYS A 93 15.24 -4.70 3.50
N ARG A 94 15.76 -3.51 3.21
CA ARG A 94 14.95 -2.33 2.88
C ARG A 94 15.57 -1.60 1.70
N LEU A 95 14.79 -1.45 0.63
CA LEU A 95 15.23 -0.79 -0.59
C LEU A 95 14.26 0.34 -0.95
N ILE A 96 14.79 1.57 -1.04
CA ILE A 96 14.01 2.77 -1.36
C ILE A 96 14.45 3.29 -2.72
N LEU A 97 13.53 3.21 -3.67
CA LEU A 97 13.70 3.57 -5.08
C LEU A 97 12.67 4.61 -5.54
N SER A 98 12.23 5.46 -4.60
CA SER A 98 11.20 6.46 -4.85
C SER A 98 11.71 7.62 -5.71
N ASN A 99 10.90 8.15 -6.64
CA ASN A 99 11.22 9.34 -7.44
C ASN A 99 12.47 9.20 -8.33
N LEU A 100 12.59 8.09 -9.06
CA LEU A 100 13.74 7.78 -9.91
C LEU A 100 13.38 7.54 -11.37
N LYS A 101 12.12 7.76 -11.77
CA LYS A 101 11.63 7.56 -13.15
C LYS A 101 11.86 6.13 -13.67
N PHE A 102 11.71 5.13 -12.81
CA PHE A 102 11.75 3.73 -13.24
C PHE A 102 10.45 3.32 -13.89
N SER A 103 10.51 2.57 -14.99
CA SER A 103 9.33 1.94 -15.60
C SER A 103 9.32 0.43 -15.50
N LYS A 104 10.48 -0.18 -15.19
CA LYS A 104 10.68 -1.63 -15.09
C LYS A 104 11.74 -1.94 -14.03
N LEU A 105 11.71 -3.16 -13.51
CA LEU A 105 12.76 -3.73 -12.68
C LEU A 105 13.50 -4.80 -13.50
N PRO A 106 14.83 -4.96 -13.35
CA PRO A 106 15.57 -6.04 -13.98
C PRO A 106 15.20 -7.40 -13.35
N ASN A 107 15.33 -8.48 -14.13
CA ASN A 107 14.97 -9.84 -13.67
C ASN A 107 15.76 -10.28 -12.43
N GLN A 108 17.00 -9.78 -12.28
CA GLN A 108 17.88 -10.02 -11.14
C GLN A 108 17.29 -9.59 -9.80
N PHE A 109 16.19 -8.82 -9.77
CA PHE A 109 15.46 -8.56 -8.52
C PHE A 109 15.08 -9.85 -7.79
N GLU A 110 14.86 -10.96 -8.50
CA GLU A 110 14.58 -12.27 -7.90
C GLU A 110 15.70 -12.77 -6.96
N GLU A 111 16.91 -12.23 -7.06
CA GLU A 111 18.05 -12.58 -6.19
C GLU A 111 17.92 -12.00 -4.76
N PHE A 112 17.00 -11.04 -4.53
CA PHE A 112 16.79 -10.43 -3.23
C PHE A 112 16.02 -11.34 -2.24
N GLN A 113 16.74 -12.30 -1.65
CA GLN A 113 16.16 -13.29 -0.73
C GLN A 113 15.82 -12.75 0.67
N GLU A 114 16.44 -11.63 1.07
CA GLU A 114 16.26 -11.01 2.39
C GLU A 114 15.39 -9.74 2.38
N LEU A 115 14.94 -9.28 1.21
CA LEU A 115 14.22 -8.01 1.08
C LEU A 115 12.82 -8.08 1.72
N GLU A 116 12.60 -7.22 2.72
CA GLU A 116 11.33 -7.15 3.48
C GLU A 116 10.51 -5.89 3.15
N PHE A 117 11.16 -4.81 2.71
CA PHE A 117 10.54 -3.52 2.40
C PHE A 117 11.04 -2.99 1.07
N LEU A 118 10.12 -2.62 0.19
CA LEU A 118 10.43 -2.01 -1.10
C LEU A 118 9.53 -0.80 -1.34
N ASP A 119 10.14 0.36 -1.59
CA ASP A 119 9.42 1.58 -1.98
C ASP A 119 9.75 1.96 -3.43
N LEU A 120 8.76 1.84 -4.30
CA LEU A 120 8.78 2.20 -5.72
C LEU A 120 7.88 3.41 -6.02
N SER A 121 7.52 4.19 -5.00
CA SER A 121 6.58 5.30 -5.17
C SER A 121 7.14 6.42 -6.06
N ASN A 122 6.27 7.16 -6.75
CA ASN A 122 6.65 8.27 -7.64
C ASN A 122 7.56 7.81 -8.80
N ASN A 123 7.18 6.74 -9.49
CA ASN A 123 7.89 6.22 -10.66
C ASN A 123 6.95 6.18 -11.87
N LYS A 124 7.26 5.34 -12.85
CA LYS A 124 6.62 5.23 -14.17
C LYS A 124 6.19 3.81 -14.50
N PHE A 125 5.90 3.00 -13.47
CA PHE A 125 5.44 1.64 -13.66
C PHE A 125 4.03 1.63 -14.24
N LYS A 126 3.88 1.09 -15.45
CA LYS A 126 2.58 0.90 -16.13
C LYS A 126 1.94 -0.46 -15.83
N GLU A 127 2.78 -1.43 -15.50
CA GLU A 127 2.41 -2.78 -15.15
C GLU A 127 2.98 -3.12 -13.77
N PHE A 128 2.29 -4.00 -13.04
CA PHE A 128 2.80 -4.50 -11.77
C PHE A 128 4.10 -5.27 -12.01
N PRO A 129 5.22 -4.95 -11.32
CA PRO A 129 6.50 -5.61 -11.60
C PRO A 129 6.47 -7.10 -11.23
N GLN A 130 6.39 -7.98 -12.24
CA GLN A 130 6.19 -9.42 -12.04
C GLN A 130 7.34 -10.09 -11.27
N VAL A 131 8.56 -9.57 -11.39
CA VAL A 131 9.74 -10.05 -10.66
C VAL A 131 9.57 -10.00 -9.13
N LEU A 132 8.60 -9.23 -8.62
CA LEU A 132 8.34 -9.15 -7.18
C LEU A 132 7.57 -10.37 -6.64
N PHE A 133 6.93 -11.16 -7.50
CA PHE A 133 6.18 -12.35 -7.09
C PHE A 133 7.06 -13.47 -6.54
N SER A 134 8.35 -13.48 -6.91
CA SER A 134 9.32 -14.47 -6.45
C SER A 134 9.98 -14.11 -5.11
N LEU A 135 9.75 -12.91 -4.57
CA LEU A 135 10.44 -12.44 -3.36
C LEU A 135 9.83 -13.04 -2.10
N PRO A 136 10.51 -13.97 -1.40
CA PRO A 136 9.88 -14.78 -0.37
C PRO A 136 9.57 -14.00 0.90
N LYS A 137 10.31 -12.92 1.18
CA LYS A 137 10.25 -12.16 2.45
C LYS A 137 9.64 -10.77 2.32
N LEU A 138 9.19 -10.35 1.14
CA LEU A 138 8.70 -9.00 0.92
C LEU A 138 7.36 -8.76 1.66
N LYS A 139 7.40 -7.96 2.73
CA LYS A 139 6.25 -7.65 3.60
C LYS A 139 5.59 -6.32 3.26
N VAL A 140 6.37 -5.33 2.83
CA VAL A 140 5.86 -3.98 2.58
C VAL A 140 6.25 -3.56 1.17
N LEU A 141 5.24 -3.25 0.36
CA LEU A 141 5.41 -2.75 -1.00
C LEU A 141 4.65 -1.44 -1.20
N TYR A 142 5.37 -0.38 -1.53
CA TYR A 142 4.79 0.90 -1.92
C TYR A 142 4.97 1.15 -3.40
N LEU A 143 3.86 1.41 -4.09
CA LEU A 143 3.74 1.72 -5.51
C LEU A 143 2.96 3.03 -5.72
N TYR A 144 2.82 3.85 -4.68
CA TYR A 144 2.05 5.10 -4.73
C TYR A 144 2.56 6.04 -5.84
N ASN A 145 1.65 6.71 -6.55
CA ASN A 145 2.00 7.61 -7.67
C ASN A 145 2.83 6.91 -8.77
N ASN A 146 2.20 5.94 -9.43
CA ASN A 146 2.69 5.26 -10.64
C ASN A 146 1.62 5.32 -11.75
N GLU A 147 1.86 4.63 -12.85
CA GLU A 147 0.98 4.65 -14.04
C GLU A 147 0.28 3.29 -14.23
N LEU A 148 0.09 2.55 -13.13
CA LEU A 148 -0.48 1.20 -13.15
C LEU A 148 -1.92 1.22 -13.68
N VAL A 149 -2.22 0.31 -14.60
CA VAL A 149 -3.57 0.15 -15.17
C VAL A 149 -4.36 -0.98 -14.50
N THR A 150 -3.66 -2.03 -14.08
CA THR A 150 -4.25 -3.22 -13.43
C THR A 150 -3.22 -3.87 -12.49
N ILE A 151 -3.71 -4.76 -11.62
CA ILE A 151 -2.90 -5.64 -10.78
C ILE A 151 -3.01 -7.07 -11.33
N SER A 152 -1.86 -7.66 -11.69
CA SER A 152 -1.81 -9.04 -12.19
C SER A 152 -2.39 -10.05 -11.18
N SER A 153 -3.06 -11.07 -11.70
CA SER A 153 -3.60 -12.19 -10.91
C SER A 153 -2.53 -12.99 -10.19
N GLU A 154 -1.27 -12.93 -10.65
CA GLU A 154 -0.13 -13.57 -10.02
C GLU A 154 0.26 -12.97 -8.66
N ILE A 155 -0.31 -11.83 -8.27
CA ILE A 155 -0.08 -11.22 -6.95
C ILE A 155 -0.34 -12.19 -5.79
N VAL A 156 -1.20 -13.20 -5.98
CA VAL A 156 -1.47 -14.28 -5.00
C VAL A 156 -0.20 -15.02 -4.56
N GLN A 157 0.88 -14.98 -5.35
CA GLN A 157 2.16 -15.61 -5.01
C GLN A 157 2.91 -14.87 -3.88
N MET A 158 2.59 -13.58 -3.65
CA MET A 158 3.23 -12.72 -2.64
C MET A 158 2.75 -13.04 -1.21
N ASN A 159 2.93 -14.28 -0.77
CA ASN A 159 2.35 -14.81 0.47
C ASN A 159 2.86 -14.11 1.75
N SER A 160 4.00 -13.43 1.71
CA SER A 160 4.56 -12.68 2.84
C SER A 160 4.09 -11.23 2.92
N LEU A 161 3.35 -10.73 1.92
CA LEU A 161 2.95 -9.34 1.84
C LEU A 161 1.93 -8.99 2.94
N GLU A 162 2.28 -7.98 3.75
CA GLU A 162 1.49 -7.47 4.87
C GLU A 162 0.91 -6.08 4.58
N THR A 163 1.65 -5.25 3.84
CA THR A 163 1.25 -3.88 3.51
C THR A 163 1.44 -3.64 2.01
N LEU A 164 0.38 -3.18 1.36
CA LEU A 164 0.39 -2.79 -0.05
C LEU A 164 -0.21 -1.38 -0.19
N SER A 165 0.57 -0.45 -0.75
CA SER A 165 0.07 0.87 -1.15
C SER A 165 0.14 1.04 -2.65
N ILE A 166 -1.02 1.22 -3.27
CA ILE A 166 -1.20 1.49 -4.70
C ILE A 166 -2.13 2.69 -4.82
N GLY A 167 -1.76 3.80 -4.17
CA GLY A 167 -2.49 5.05 -4.32
C GLY A 167 -2.03 5.87 -5.52
N TYR A 168 -2.86 6.82 -5.95
CA TYR A 168 -2.52 7.82 -6.99
C TYR A 168 -2.05 7.17 -8.30
N CYS A 169 -2.63 6.04 -8.68
CA CYS A 169 -2.36 5.39 -9.96
C CYS A 169 -3.42 5.84 -10.97
N SER A 170 -3.12 6.91 -11.72
CA SER A 170 -4.11 7.63 -12.53
C SER A 170 -4.81 6.79 -13.60
N GLY A 171 -4.25 5.63 -13.95
CA GLY A 171 -4.80 4.69 -14.94
C GLY A 171 -5.44 3.44 -14.34
N LEU A 172 -5.45 3.28 -13.02
CA LEU A 172 -5.91 2.04 -12.37
C LEU A 172 -7.43 1.94 -12.52
N ILE A 173 -7.87 0.99 -13.33
CA ILE A 173 -9.30 0.78 -13.65
C ILE A 173 -9.87 -0.48 -13.01
N ASP A 174 -9.03 -1.42 -12.59
CA ASP A 174 -9.48 -2.71 -12.05
C ASP A 174 -8.42 -3.36 -11.14
N ILE A 175 -8.91 -4.16 -10.18
CA ILE A 175 -8.12 -5.00 -9.28
C ILE A 175 -8.64 -6.44 -9.36
N CYS A 176 -7.73 -7.38 -9.64
CA CYS A 176 -8.11 -8.78 -9.69
C CYS A 176 -8.51 -9.33 -8.29
N PRO A 177 -9.45 -10.29 -8.21
CA PRO A 177 -9.86 -10.91 -6.94
C PRO A 177 -8.72 -11.60 -6.17
N ASN A 178 -7.64 -11.98 -6.87
CA ASN A 178 -6.50 -12.67 -6.27
C ASN A 178 -5.75 -11.82 -5.24
N LEU A 179 -5.85 -10.49 -5.29
CA LEU A 179 -5.35 -9.62 -4.21
C LEU A 179 -5.96 -9.99 -2.85
N PHE A 180 -7.24 -10.38 -2.84
CA PHE A 180 -7.96 -10.72 -1.61
C PHE A 180 -7.72 -12.16 -1.13
N LYS A 181 -6.85 -12.93 -1.82
CA LYS A 181 -6.39 -14.25 -1.38
C LYS A 181 -5.08 -14.18 -0.55
N LEU A 182 -4.49 -13.00 -0.41
CA LEU A 182 -3.27 -12.79 0.36
C LEU A 182 -3.50 -12.96 1.87
N LYS A 183 -3.09 -14.10 2.41
CA LYS A 183 -3.35 -14.51 3.80
C LYS A 183 -2.80 -13.57 4.87
N ASN A 184 -1.76 -12.81 4.54
CA ASN A 184 -1.04 -11.95 5.49
C ASN A 184 -1.29 -10.46 5.27
N LEU A 185 -2.09 -10.06 4.27
CA LEU A 185 -2.33 -8.66 3.96
C LEU A 185 -3.14 -8.00 5.08
N LYS A 186 -2.52 -7.05 5.78
CA LYS A 186 -3.08 -6.32 6.92
C LYS A 186 -3.44 -4.89 6.54
N GLU A 187 -2.69 -4.25 5.66
CA GLU A 187 -2.88 -2.87 5.27
C GLU A 187 -2.96 -2.73 3.76
N LEU A 188 -4.02 -2.09 3.28
CA LEU A 188 -4.25 -1.83 1.86
C LEU A 188 -4.62 -0.36 1.67
N ASP A 189 -3.84 0.32 0.83
CA ASP A 189 -4.07 1.69 0.43
C ASP A 189 -4.32 1.77 -1.08
N LEU A 190 -5.51 2.25 -1.43
CA LEU A 190 -6.02 2.46 -2.79
C LEU A 190 -6.54 3.89 -2.96
N SER A 191 -6.02 4.85 -2.18
CA SER A 191 -6.38 6.27 -2.28
C SER A 191 -6.09 6.85 -3.66
N PHE A 192 -6.78 7.93 -4.05
CA PHE A 192 -6.51 8.65 -5.30
C PHE A 192 -6.61 7.80 -6.59
N ASN A 193 -7.52 6.83 -6.63
CA ASN A 193 -7.78 5.96 -7.78
C ASN A 193 -9.23 6.09 -8.26
N CYS A 194 -9.69 7.31 -8.55
CA CYS A 194 -11.10 7.56 -8.90
C CYS A 194 -11.63 6.73 -10.09
N LEU A 195 -10.76 6.33 -11.03
CA LEU A 195 -11.15 5.47 -12.17
C LEU A 195 -11.50 4.04 -11.74
N LEU A 196 -10.87 3.52 -10.69
CA LEU A 196 -11.10 2.19 -10.14
C LEU A 196 -12.53 2.02 -9.62
N PHE A 197 -13.17 3.12 -9.21
CA PHE A 197 -14.50 3.10 -8.60
C PHE A 197 -15.61 3.63 -9.51
N LYS A 198 -15.27 4.14 -10.71
CA LYS A 198 -16.18 4.90 -11.58
C LYS A 198 -17.44 4.14 -11.99
N ASN A 199 -17.38 2.81 -12.10
CA ASN A 199 -18.49 1.99 -12.57
C ASN A 199 -19.21 1.23 -11.45
N ASN A 200 -18.91 1.53 -10.18
CA ASN A 200 -19.29 0.70 -9.02
C ASN A 200 -18.84 -0.77 -9.16
N ASP A 201 -17.93 -1.04 -10.09
CA ASP A 201 -17.31 -2.33 -10.33
C ASP A 201 -15.84 -2.20 -9.89
N PHE A 202 -15.60 -2.54 -8.63
CA PHE A 202 -14.29 -2.43 -7.98
C PHE A 202 -13.40 -3.65 -8.28
N VAL A 203 -14.01 -4.78 -8.66
CA VAL A 203 -13.35 -6.07 -8.87
C VAL A 203 -14.01 -6.80 -10.03
N THR A 204 -13.36 -6.83 -11.20
CA THR A 204 -13.86 -7.66 -12.29
C THR A 204 -13.64 -9.14 -12.01
N CYS A 205 -14.73 -9.78 -11.61
CA CYS A 205 -14.82 -11.21 -11.37
C CYS A 205 -15.05 -11.96 -12.70
N SER A 206 -14.16 -11.81 -13.69
CA SER A 206 -14.31 -12.48 -15.01
C SER A 206 -14.10 -14.01 -14.98
N ALA A 207 -13.76 -14.60 -13.82
CA ALA A 207 -13.83 -16.04 -13.59
C ALA A 207 -15.25 -16.57 -13.34
N TYR A 208 -16.28 -15.70 -13.30
CA TYR A 208 -17.69 -16.06 -13.10
C TYR A 208 -18.45 -16.26 -14.42
N SER A 209 -17.79 -16.19 -15.57
CA SER A 209 -18.38 -16.54 -16.86
C SER A 209 -18.00 -17.96 -17.27
N ASP A 210 -18.60 -18.94 -16.59
CA ASP A 210 -19.10 -20.14 -17.25
C ASP A 210 -20.38 -20.55 -16.51
N ASP A 211 -21.48 -20.04 -17.05
CA ASP A 211 -22.85 -20.52 -16.98
C ASP A 211 -23.48 -20.95 -15.63
N LYS A 212 -24.63 -20.29 -15.41
CA LYS A 212 -25.85 -20.78 -14.78
C LYS A 212 -26.06 -20.59 -13.27
N VAL A 213 -27.24 -19.99 -13.03
CA VAL A 213 -28.24 -20.25 -11.96
C VAL A 213 -28.28 -19.15 -10.91
N SER A 214 -29.12 -18.13 -11.10
CA SER A 214 -30.53 -18.13 -10.69
C SER A 214 -30.73 -18.61 -9.25
N ILE A 215 -31.23 -17.69 -8.44
CA ILE A 215 -31.91 -17.87 -7.15
C ILE A 215 -32.61 -19.24 -7.05
N GLU A 216 -32.47 -19.88 -5.88
CA GLU A 216 -33.11 -21.12 -5.42
C GLU A 216 -32.49 -22.45 -5.89
N ASN A 217 -31.59 -23.00 -5.08
CA ASN A 217 -31.83 -24.22 -4.28
C ASN A 217 -30.54 -24.69 -3.60
N GLU A 218 -30.59 -24.80 -2.28
CA GLU A 218 -29.64 -25.55 -1.47
C GLU A 218 -29.60 -27.00 -1.98
N ASN A 219 -28.49 -27.39 -2.61
CA ASN A 219 -28.12 -28.80 -2.73
C ASN A 219 -26.62 -28.93 -2.46
N ASN A 220 -26.33 -29.83 -1.53
CA ASN A 220 -25.03 -30.16 -0.98
C ASN A 220 -24.10 -30.79 -2.04
N ASP A 221 -23.35 -29.95 -2.75
CA ASP A 221 -22.14 -30.39 -3.46
C ASP A 221 -20.90 -29.90 -2.69
N GLU A 222 -20.18 -30.82 -2.05
CA GLU A 222 -18.90 -30.60 -1.34
C GLU A 222 -17.73 -30.18 -2.26
N ASN A 223 -18.00 -29.62 -3.44
CA ASN A 223 -16.96 -29.15 -4.37
C ASN A 223 -17.20 -27.73 -4.93
N SER A 224 -18.04 -26.92 -4.26
CA SER A 224 -18.37 -25.54 -4.65
C SER A 224 -17.81 -24.43 -3.72
N ASN A 225 -16.92 -24.76 -2.77
CA ASN A 225 -16.53 -23.81 -1.71
C ASN A 225 -15.28 -22.94 -1.98
N ASN A 226 -14.74 -22.88 -3.20
CA ASN A 226 -13.48 -22.14 -3.46
C ASN A 226 -13.65 -20.68 -3.92
N TYR A 227 -14.86 -20.19 -4.17
CA TYR A 227 -15.07 -18.86 -4.76
C TYR A 227 -15.30 -17.72 -3.74
N THR A 228 -15.43 -18.04 -2.44
CA THR A 228 -15.69 -17.07 -1.37
C THR A 228 -14.68 -17.09 -0.22
N ASP A 229 -13.69 -17.98 -0.21
CA ASP A 229 -12.64 -18.00 0.83
C ASP A 229 -11.48 -17.05 0.51
N PHE A 230 -11.80 -15.75 0.50
CA PHE A 230 -10.80 -14.70 0.42
C PHE A 230 -10.11 -14.53 1.79
N ALA A 231 -8.87 -15.00 1.89
CA ALA A 231 -8.12 -14.94 3.13
C ALA A 231 -7.86 -13.49 3.62
N SER A 232 -7.66 -12.54 2.70
CA SER A 232 -7.41 -11.14 3.06
C SER A 232 -8.59 -10.52 3.82
N TYR A 233 -9.81 -11.01 3.61
CA TYR A 233 -10.99 -10.55 4.37
C TYR A 233 -10.85 -10.76 5.87
N LYS A 234 -10.13 -11.82 6.27
CA LYS A 234 -9.87 -12.17 7.66
C LYS A 234 -8.61 -11.49 8.19
N SER A 235 -7.63 -11.17 7.35
CA SER A 235 -6.36 -10.56 7.80
C SER A 235 -6.34 -9.04 7.74
N LEU A 236 -7.12 -8.41 6.86
CA LEU A 236 -7.07 -6.96 6.64
C LEU A 236 -7.54 -6.19 7.89
N LYS A 237 -6.70 -5.28 8.35
CA LYS A 237 -6.89 -4.43 9.53
C LYS A 237 -7.06 -2.97 9.17
N LYS A 238 -6.47 -2.53 8.07
CA LYS A 238 -6.48 -1.15 7.64
C LYS A 238 -6.79 -1.03 6.16
N LEU A 239 -7.78 -0.19 5.85
CA LEU A 239 -8.18 0.13 4.49
C LEU A 239 -8.16 1.65 4.32
N ILE A 240 -7.42 2.12 3.32
CA ILE A 240 -7.38 3.51 2.92
C ILE A 240 -7.92 3.62 1.49
N ILE A 241 -9.03 4.35 1.32
CA ILE A 241 -9.70 4.60 0.04
C ILE A 241 -10.16 6.07 -0.05
N HIS A 242 -9.40 6.97 0.55
CA HIS A 242 -9.68 8.40 0.47
C HIS A 242 -9.41 8.96 -0.94
N ASP A 243 -10.05 10.09 -1.29
CA ASP A 243 -9.89 10.74 -2.60
C ASP A 243 -10.19 9.80 -3.78
N ASN A 244 -11.38 9.20 -3.76
CA ASN A 244 -11.81 8.26 -4.80
C ASN A 244 -13.11 8.66 -5.51
N ASN A 245 -13.62 9.87 -5.26
CA ASN A 245 -14.90 10.36 -5.76
C ASN A 245 -16.07 9.41 -5.46
N LEU A 246 -16.03 8.69 -4.33
CA LEU A 246 -17.07 7.75 -3.93
C LEU A 246 -18.29 8.49 -3.40
N SER A 247 -19.44 8.33 -4.06
CA SER A 247 -20.74 8.75 -3.51
C SER A 247 -21.48 7.62 -2.79
N VAL A 248 -21.11 6.37 -3.06
CA VAL A 248 -21.71 5.16 -2.47
C VAL A 248 -20.62 4.26 -1.93
N PHE A 249 -20.83 3.72 -0.73
CA PHE A 249 -19.91 2.75 -0.13
C PHE A 249 -20.28 1.36 -0.61
N LEU A 250 -19.36 0.70 -1.32
CA LEU A 250 -19.65 -0.60 -1.92
C LEU A 250 -19.79 -1.68 -0.83
N LYS A 251 -20.89 -2.44 -0.87
CA LYS A 251 -21.17 -3.55 0.06
C LYS A 251 -20.05 -4.60 0.09
N PHE A 252 -19.26 -4.71 -0.98
CA PHE A 252 -18.07 -5.56 -1.03
C PHE A 252 -17.11 -5.33 0.15
N PHE A 253 -16.94 -4.07 0.58
CA PHE A 253 -16.02 -3.74 1.68
C PHE A 253 -16.45 -4.31 3.03
N CYS A 254 -17.74 -4.61 3.22
CA CYS A 254 -18.25 -5.26 4.43
C CYS A 254 -17.64 -6.66 4.67
N ASN A 255 -17.01 -7.24 3.65
CA ASN A 255 -16.31 -8.51 3.81
C ASN A 255 -15.03 -8.39 4.68
N PHE A 256 -14.48 -7.19 4.88
CA PHE A 256 -13.32 -6.98 5.76
C PHE A 256 -13.73 -6.99 7.25
N ILE A 257 -14.21 -8.13 7.73
CA ILE A 257 -14.83 -8.29 9.06
C ILE A 257 -13.90 -7.94 10.24
N ASN A 258 -12.59 -7.98 10.03
CA ASN A 258 -11.57 -7.71 11.04
C ASN A 258 -10.95 -6.32 10.93
N LEU A 259 -11.54 -5.43 10.13
CA LEU A 259 -11.06 -4.08 9.91
C LEU A 259 -11.11 -3.25 11.20
N GLU A 260 -10.01 -2.58 11.50
CA GLU A 260 -9.80 -1.75 12.69
C GLU A 260 -9.64 -0.27 12.33
N GLU A 261 -9.10 0.03 11.15
CA GLU A 261 -8.90 1.39 10.65
C GLU A 261 -9.48 1.52 9.23
N LEU A 262 -10.37 2.50 9.05
CA LEU A 262 -10.94 2.84 7.75
C LEU A 262 -10.75 4.33 7.49
N ASN A 263 -10.10 4.65 6.38
CA ASN A 263 -10.04 6.00 5.87
C ASN A 263 -10.79 6.11 4.53
N ILE A 264 -11.91 6.83 4.57
CA ILE A 264 -12.80 7.15 3.45
C ILE A 264 -12.97 8.67 3.32
N SER A 265 -12.02 9.45 3.83
CA SER A 265 -12.05 10.91 3.71
C SER A 265 -11.95 11.37 2.25
N ASP A 266 -12.21 12.64 2.00
CA ASP A 266 -12.09 13.23 0.65
C ASP A 266 -12.89 12.44 -0.39
N ASN A 267 -14.17 12.22 -0.11
CA ASN A 267 -15.08 11.51 -1.00
C ASN A 267 -16.38 12.33 -1.14
N LEU A 268 -17.41 11.75 -1.76
CA LEU A 268 -18.66 12.42 -2.07
C LEU A 268 -19.82 11.95 -1.18
N PHE A 269 -19.56 11.43 0.02
CA PHE A 269 -20.61 10.91 0.90
C PHE A 269 -21.49 12.05 1.45
N GLU A 270 -22.79 11.97 1.21
CA GLU A 270 -23.79 12.91 1.76
C GLU A 270 -24.34 12.49 3.14
N GLU A 271 -24.11 11.23 3.52
CA GLU A 271 -24.47 10.65 4.80
C GLU A 271 -23.44 9.59 5.20
N ILE A 272 -23.47 9.18 6.47
CA ILE A 272 -22.66 8.03 6.93
C ILE A 272 -23.23 6.76 6.28
N PRO A 273 -22.44 5.99 5.51
CA PRO A 273 -22.93 4.77 4.89
C PRO A 273 -23.37 3.74 5.94
N HIS A 274 -24.58 3.20 5.77
CA HIS A 274 -25.16 2.24 6.71
C HIS A 274 -24.36 0.93 6.80
N GLU A 275 -23.65 0.58 5.74
CA GLU A 275 -22.71 -0.55 5.66
C GLU A 275 -21.64 -0.50 6.75
N LEU A 276 -21.25 0.70 7.21
CA LEU A 276 -20.23 0.86 8.23
C LEU A 276 -20.61 0.23 9.58
N HIS A 277 -21.91 -0.05 9.80
CA HIS A 277 -22.38 -0.75 11.00
C HIS A 277 -21.86 -2.20 11.09
N SER A 278 -21.47 -2.79 9.96
CA SER A 278 -20.97 -4.17 9.92
C SER A 278 -19.57 -4.33 10.51
N PHE A 279 -18.78 -3.24 10.60
CA PHE A 279 -17.41 -3.28 11.10
C PHE A 279 -17.37 -3.24 12.63
N VAL A 280 -17.68 -4.36 13.25
CA VAL A 280 -17.70 -4.49 14.72
C VAL A 280 -16.35 -4.23 15.37
N ASN A 281 -15.24 -4.42 14.65
CA ASN A 281 -13.89 -4.22 15.16
C ASN A 281 -13.33 -2.82 14.87
N LEU A 282 -14.09 -1.92 14.24
CA LEU A 282 -13.59 -0.63 13.79
C LEU A 282 -13.26 0.29 14.99
N ARG A 283 -12.03 0.80 15.02
CA ARG A 283 -11.47 1.64 16.09
C ARG A 283 -11.19 3.05 15.61
N ILE A 284 -10.81 3.21 14.35
CA ILE A 284 -10.52 4.49 13.73
C ILE A 284 -11.33 4.60 12.45
N LEU A 285 -12.15 5.65 12.37
CA LEU A 285 -12.89 6.01 11.18
C LEU A 285 -12.54 7.45 10.83
N ASP A 286 -11.97 7.63 9.64
CA ASP A 286 -11.82 8.92 9.01
C ASP A 286 -12.79 9.04 7.83
N ILE A 287 -13.77 9.93 7.96
CA ILE A 287 -14.75 10.31 6.94
C ILE A 287 -14.79 11.85 6.83
N SER A 288 -13.66 12.49 7.13
CA SER A 288 -13.47 13.94 6.95
C SER A 288 -13.54 14.34 5.46
N CYS A 289 -13.67 15.63 5.17
CA CYS A 289 -13.69 16.14 3.79
C CYS A 289 -14.75 15.44 2.90
N ASN A 290 -15.98 15.32 3.39
CA ASN A 290 -17.12 14.76 2.65
C ASN A 290 -18.29 15.78 2.63
N HIS A 291 -19.45 15.40 2.09
CA HIS A 291 -20.62 16.26 1.99
C HIS A 291 -21.71 15.93 3.03
N ILE A 292 -21.33 15.40 4.19
CA ILE A 292 -22.30 14.95 5.20
C ILE A 292 -23.03 16.14 5.81
N LYS A 293 -24.36 16.17 5.66
CA LYS A 293 -25.21 17.27 6.17
C LYS A 293 -25.81 16.98 7.54
N ASN A 294 -26.18 15.74 7.78
CA ASN A 294 -26.83 15.30 9.02
C ASN A 294 -26.02 14.17 9.65
N LEU A 295 -25.61 14.35 10.90
CA LEU A 295 -24.94 13.29 11.64
C LEU A 295 -25.95 12.56 12.53
N ILE A 296 -26.32 11.35 12.13
CA ILE A 296 -27.21 10.48 12.92
C ILE A 296 -26.43 9.24 13.34
N ILE A 297 -26.22 9.08 14.65
CA ILE A 297 -25.57 7.90 15.23
C ILE A 297 -26.55 7.21 16.18
N ARG A 298 -27.05 6.06 15.72
CA ARG A 298 -28.03 5.24 16.44
C ARG A 298 -27.34 4.31 17.45
N ASN A 299 -28.12 3.82 18.42
CA ASN A 299 -27.66 2.76 19.33
C ASN A 299 -27.13 1.55 18.54
N GLY A 300 -25.97 1.04 18.95
CA GLY A 300 -25.31 -0.10 18.30
C GLY A 300 -24.36 0.27 17.16
N MET A 301 -24.34 1.52 16.70
CA MET A 301 -23.35 2.01 15.74
C MET A 301 -22.04 2.35 16.46
N PHE A 302 -20.91 1.98 15.85
CA PHE A 302 -19.57 2.43 16.28
C PHE A 302 -19.20 2.10 17.74
N ASN A 303 -19.68 0.96 18.26
CA ASN A 303 -19.50 0.60 19.67
C ASN A 303 -18.02 0.50 20.09
N ASN A 304 -17.12 0.11 19.20
CA ASN A 304 -15.67 -0.05 19.48
C ASN A 304 -14.83 1.13 18.95
N LEU A 305 -15.48 2.17 18.42
CA LEU A 305 -14.79 3.29 17.80
C LEU A 305 -14.10 4.14 18.87
N SER A 306 -12.79 4.33 18.71
CA SER A 306 -11.95 5.16 19.58
C SER A 306 -11.67 6.53 18.98
N LYS A 307 -11.64 6.66 17.66
CA LYS A 307 -11.38 7.92 16.96
C LYS A 307 -12.34 8.06 15.77
N LEU A 308 -13.02 9.20 15.71
CA LEU A 308 -13.93 9.57 14.64
C LEU A 308 -13.55 10.96 14.12
N TYR A 309 -13.15 11.01 12.86
CA TYR A 309 -12.86 12.25 12.15
C TYR A 309 -13.98 12.55 11.16
N LEU A 310 -14.67 13.67 11.40
CA LEU A 310 -15.81 14.20 10.66
C LEU A 310 -15.59 15.67 10.30
N ASP A 311 -14.35 16.15 10.41
CA ASP A 311 -14.04 17.53 10.08
C ASP A 311 -14.18 17.82 8.59
N SER A 312 -14.35 19.09 8.26
CA SER A 312 -14.49 19.56 6.88
C SER A 312 -15.66 18.89 6.13
N ASN A 313 -16.78 18.70 6.82
CA ASN A 313 -18.06 18.26 6.26
C ASN A 313 -19.08 19.41 6.24
N GLU A 314 -20.33 19.12 5.90
CA GLU A 314 -21.42 20.10 5.83
C GLU A 314 -22.42 19.98 6.99
N ILE A 315 -21.99 19.42 8.13
CA ILE A 315 -22.90 19.01 9.20
C ILE A 315 -23.57 20.24 9.83
N THR A 316 -24.91 20.26 9.82
CA THR A 316 -25.72 21.30 10.47
C THR A 316 -26.38 20.81 11.74
N GLU A 317 -26.74 19.52 11.81
CA GLU A 317 -27.46 18.91 12.93
C GLU A 317 -26.78 17.62 13.41
N LEU A 318 -26.87 17.39 14.73
CA LEU A 318 -26.29 16.25 15.44
C LEU A 318 -27.39 15.49 16.18
N SER A 319 -27.55 14.21 15.88
CA SER A 319 -28.43 13.29 16.60
C SER A 319 -27.64 12.05 17.00
N ILE A 320 -27.07 12.08 18.20
CA ILE A 320 -26.28 10.97 18.77
C ILE A 320 -27.12 10.35 19.89
N SER A 321 -27.34 9.03 19.82
CA SER A 321 -28.08 8.32 20.87
C SER A 321 -27.27 8.25 22.17
N ASP A 322 -27.93 8.30 23.33
CA ASP A 322 -27.29 8.35 24.66
C ASP A 322 -26.28 7.21 24.94
N ASN A 323 -26.43 6.06 24.26
CA ASN A 323 -25.55 4.90 24.42
C ASN A 323 -24.61 4.66 23.21
N ALA A 324 -24.55 5.58 22.25
CA ALA A 324 -23.60 5.51 21.14
C ALA A 324 -22.21 6.01 21.56
N LEU A 325 -21.17 5.62 20.81
CA LEU A 325 -19.80 6.17 20.94
C LEU A 325 -19.16 6.06 22.34
N GLN A 326 -19.56 5.09 23.17
CA GLN A 326 -19.10 4.96 24.57
C GLN A 326 -17.58 4.81 24.73
N ASN A 327 -16.89 4.26 23.72
CA ASN A 327 -15.44 4.06 23.73
C ASN A 327 -14.66 5.18 23.03
N LEU A 328 -15.33 6.25 22.58
CA LEU A 328 -14.73 7.30 21.78
C LEU A 328 -13.80 8.18 22.62
N LYS A 329 -12.56 8.33 22.15
CA LYS A 329 -11.52 9.18 22.77
C LYS A 329 -11.26 10.45 21.99
N THR A 330 -11.58 10.45 20.71
CA THR A 330 -11.36 11.58 19.82
C THR A 330 -12.54 11.71 18.86
N LEU A 331 -13.16 12.89 18.88
CA LEU A 331 -14.18 13.31 17.93
C LEU A 331 -13.72 14.62 17.31
N ASN A 332 -13.41 14.61 16.01
CA ASN A 332 -13.12 15.84 15.28
C ASN A 332 -14.33 16.26 14.46
N LEU A 333 -14.86 17.45 14.77
CA LEU A 333 -16.00 18.06 14.08
C LEU A 333 -15.64 19.46 13.56
N SER A 334 -14.35 19.83 13.51
CA SER A 334 -13.94 21.15 13.02
C SER A 334 -14.39 21.40 11.57
N CYS A 335 -14.50 22.66 11.17
CA CYS A 335 -14.85 23.03 9.78
C CYS A 335 -16.19 22.46 9.27
N ASN A 336 -17.20 22.37 10.17
CA ASN A 336 -18.58 22.04 9.82
C ASN A 336 -19.49 23.29 9.87
N LYS A 337 -20.76 23.14 9.48
CA LYS A 337 -21.75 24.22 9.36
C LYS A 337 -22.67 24.33 10.59
N PHE A 338 -22.14 24.08 11.80
CA PHE A 338 -22.93 24.25 13.02
C PHE A 338 -23.38 25.70 13.18
N SER A 339 -24.69 25.90 13.23
CA SER A 339 -25.22 27.20 13.64
C SER A 339 -24.91 27.40 15.12
N LYS A 340 -24.56 28.64 15.51
CA LYS A 340 -24.52 29.02 16.93
C LYS A 340 -25.95 28.88 17.46
N THR A 341 -26.24 27.80 18.17
CA THR A 341 -27.44 27.73 19.00
C THR A 341 -27.36 28.85 20.04
N ARG A 342 -28.41 29.67 20.11
CA ARG A 342 -28.56 30.76 21.08
C ARG A 342 -28.75 30.22 22.50
#